data_AF-X1AFD4-F1
#
_entry.id   AF-X1AFD4-F1
#
_cell.length_a   1.000
_cell.length_b   1.000
_cell.length_c   1.000
_cell.angle_alpha   90.00
_cell.angle_beta   90.00
_cell.angle_gamma   90.00
#
_symmetry.space_group_name_H-M   'P 1'
#
loop_
_entity.id
_entity.type
_entity.pdbx_description
1 polymer ?
#
loop_
_entity_poly.entity_id
_entity_poly.type
_entity_poly.pdbx_seq_one_letter_code
_entity_poly.pdbx_strand_id
1 'polypeptide(L)' 'MSSMTMDYFEELLKKPSLFKEESKLDNNFIPKRLPHREKELSLLSQLFLALLTNPNSISL' A
#
# COMPACT_ATOMS: atom_id res chain seq x y z
N MET A 1 22.14 12.59 -11.44
CA MET A 1 21.71 13.51 -12.50
C MET A 1 21.24 12.82 -13.78
N SER A 2 21.66 11.57 -14.08
CA SER A 2 21.24 10.84 -15.29
C SER A 2 19.81 10.27 -15.27
N SER A 3 19.26 9.86 -14.10
CA SER A 3 17.93 9.25 -14.07
C SER A 3 16.79 10.23 -14.36
N MET A 4 16.88 11.45 -13.82
CA MET A 4 15.83 12.47 -13.94
C MET A 4 15.54 12.87 -15.39
N THR A 5 16.56 12.86 -16.25
CA THR A 5 16.41 13.12 -17.69
C THR A 5 15.74 11.98 -18.44
N MET A 6 15.94 10.73 -18.00
CA MET A 6 15.27 9.56 -18.61
C MET A 6 13.81 9.49 -18.19
N ASP A 7 13.52 9.74 -16.90
CA ASP A 7 12.15 9.75 -16.37
C ASP A 7 11.25 10.77 -17.11
N TYR A 8 11.80 11.95 -17.39
CA TYR A 8 11.11 13.00 -18.15
C TYR A 8 10.84 12.61 -19.62
N PHE A 9 11.80 11.95 -20.26
CA PHE A 9 11.65 11.48 -21.64
C PHE A 9 10.58 10.38 -21.75
N GLU A 10 10.55 9.45 -20.79
CA GLU A 10 9.52 8.40 -20.71
C GLU A 10 8.13 9.00 -20.45
N GLU A 11 8.04 10.06 -19.64
CA GLU A 11 6.78 10.77 -19.40
C GLU A 11 6.25 11.46 -20.66
N LEU A 12 7.14 12.05 -21.49
CA LEU A 12 6.76 12.62 -22.78
C LEU A 12 6.32 11.58 -23.82
N LEU A 13 6.84 10.36 -23.74
CA LEU A 13 6.49 9.25 -24.63
C LEU A 13 5.25 8.47 -24.19
N LYS A 14 4.75 8.72 -22.96
CA LYS A 14 3.52 8.07 -22.48
C LYS A 14 2.32 8.47 -23.33
N LYS A 15 1.74 7.47 -23.98
CA LYS A 15 0.43 7.57 -24.63
C LYS A 15 -0.65 7.93 -23.59
N PRO A 16 -1.74 8.60 -23.98
CA PRO A 16 -2.86 8.83 -23.08
C PRO A 16 -3.35 7.50 -22.51
N SER A 17 -3.22 7.34 -21.19
CA SER A 17 -3.62 6.14 -20.49
C SER A 17 -5.15 6.08 -20.39
N LEU A 18 -5.72 4.89 -20.59
CA LEU A 18 -7.14 4.63 -20.29
C LEU A 18 -7.39 4.66 -18.76
N PHE A 19 -6.35 4.46 -17.96
CA PHE A 19 -6.44 4.46 -16.52
C PHE A 19 -6.31 5.88 -15.97
N LYS A 20 -7.26 6.28 -15.14
CA LYS A 20 -7.17 7.53 -14.38
C LYS A 20 -5.98 7.52 -13.41
N GLU A 21 -5.77 6.40 -12.72
CA GLU A 21 -4.69 6.21 -11.75
C GLU A 21 -4.21 4.74 -11.81
N GLU A 22 -3.24 4.46 -12.67
CA GLU A 22 -2.67 3.11 -12.87
C GLU A 22 -1.95 2.58 -11.62
N SER A 23 -1.43 3.46 -10.77
CA SER A 23 -0.76 3.09 -9.51
C SER A 23 -1.64 2.30 -8.54
N LYS A 24 -2.97 2.35 -8.68
CA LYS A 24 -3.90 1.55 -7.87
C LYS A 24 -3.94 0.08 -8.28
N LEU A 25 -3.39 -0.26 -9.44
CA LEU A 25 -3.27 -1.62 -9.96
C LEU A 25 -1.90 -2.23 -9.61
N ASP A 26 -1.00 -1.47 -9.00
CA ASP A 26 0.28 -1.98 -8.53
C ASP A 26 0.07 -3.06 -7.46
N ASN A 27 0.90 -4.11 -7.50
CA ASN A 27 0.78 -5.23 -6.56
C ASN A 27 1.04 -4.82 -5.10
N ASN A 28 1.80 -3.75 -4.87
CA ASN A 28 2.11 -3.22 -3.55
C ASN A 28 1.11 -2.12 -3.12
N PHE A 29 0.11 -1.81 -3.95
CA PHE A 29 -0.89 -0.82 -3.60
C PHE A 29 -1.78 -1.33 -2.47
N ILE A 30 -1.82 -0.59 -1.36
CA ILE A 30 -2.68 -0.89 -0.22
C ILE A 30 -3.88 0.08 -0.24
N PRO A 31 -5.10 -0.40 -0.54
CA PRO A 31 -6.29 0.46 -0.54
C PRO A 31 -6.71 0.82 0.89
N LYS A 32 -7.41 1.95 1.05
CA LYS A 32 -7.94 2.41 2.36
C LYS A 32 -8.96 1.46 2.99
N ARG A 33 -9.64 0.65 2.17
CA ARG A 33 -10.65 -0.32 2.61
C ARG A 33 -10.44 -1.61 1.84
N LEU A 34 -10.57 -2.75 2.53
CA LEU A 34 -10.58 -4.09 1.95
C LEU A 34 -11.96 -4.71 2.16
N PRO A 35 -12.90 -4.52 1.21
CA PRO A 35 -14.25 -5.04 1.33
C PRO A 35 -14.25 -6.55 1.54
N HIS A 36 -15.16 -7.05 2.38
CA HIS A 36 -15.34 -8.47 2.70
C HIS A 36 -14.18 -9.11 3.49
N ARG A 37 -13.22 -8.31 3.99
CA ARG A 37 -12.09 -8.74 4.83
C ARG A 37 -12.09 -8.10 6.22
N GLU A 38 -13.23 -7.56 6.63
CA GLU A 38 -13.36 -6.79 7.87
C GLU A 38 -13.12 -7.66 9.11
N LYS A 39 -13.53 -8.93 9.06
CA LYS A 39 -13.35 -9.86 10.18
C LYS A 39 -11.88 -10.20 10.40
N GLU A 40 -11.15 -10.49 9.33
CA GLU A 40 -9.72 -10.80 9.38
C GLU A 40 -8.90 -9.60 9.83
N LEU A 41 -9.21 -8.40 9.32
CA LEU A 41 -8.58 -7.16 9.77
C LEU A 41 -8.84 -6.90 11.26
N SER A 42 -10.06 -7.17 11.74
CA SER A 42 -10.41 -7.03 13.16
C SER A 42 -9.65 -8.04 14.03
N LEU A 43 -9.58 -9.31 13.62
CA LEU A 43 -8.81 -10.33 14.32
C LEU A 43 -7.33 -9.97 14.38
N LEU A 44 -6.75 -9.57 13.24
CA LEU A 44 -5.37 -9.10 13.18
C LEU A 44 -5.13 -7.93 14.15
N SER A 45 -6.01 -6.94 14.12
CA SER A 45 -5.91 -5.78 15.02
C SER A 45 -5.95 -6.21 16.48
N GLN A 46 -6.84 -7.12 16.87
CA GLN A 46 -6.93 -7.60 18.25
C GLN A 46 -5.67 -8.34 18.71
N LEU A 47 -5.10 -9.19 17.85
CA LEU A 47 -3.87 -9.94 18.15
C LEU A 47 -2.68 -9.00 18.39
N PHE A 48 -2.55 -7.96 17.57
CA PHE A 48 -1.42 -7.05 17.62
C PHE A 48 -1.64 -5.83 18.55
N LEU A 49 -2.89 -5.52 18.92
CA LEU A 49 -3.20 -4.35 19.75
C LEU A 49 -2.47 -4.40 21.09
N ALA A 50 -2.43 -5.55 21.75
CA ALA A 50 -1.76 -5.70 23.03
C ALA A 50 -0.24 -5.46 22.92
N LEU A 51 0.38 -5.95 21.84
CA LEU A 51 1.81 -5.74 21.56
C LEU A 51 2.12 -4.26 21.27
N LEU A 52 1.23 -3.56 20.56
CA LEU A 52 1.39 -2.15 20.22
C LEU A 52 1.14 -1.22 21.41
N THR A 53 0.19 -1.56 22.28
CA THR A 53 -0.22 -0.71 23.42
C THR A 53 0.64 -0.93 24.66
N ASN A 54 1.07 -2.17 24.90
CA ASN A 54 1.89 -2.54 26.05
C ASN A 54 3.07 -3.41 25.59
N PRO A 55 4.05 -2.81 24.88
CA PRO A 55 5.26 -3.51 24.49
C PRO A 55 5.94 -4.05 25.76
N ASN A 56 6.26 -5.35 25.79
CA ASN A 56 6.78 -6.15 26.92
C ASN A 56 5.76 -6.80 27.87
N SER A 57 4.45 -6.59 27.67
CA SER A 57 3.43 -7.28 28.49
C SER A 57 3.21 -8.74 28.09
N ILE A 58 3.51 -9.09 26.84
CA ILE A 58 3.38 -10.43 26.30
C ILE A 58 4.78 -10.90 25.90
N SER A 59 5.38 -11.76 26.72
CA SER A 59 6.48 -12.62 26.27
C SER A 59 5.85 -13.78 25.53
N LEU A 60 5.99 -13.81 24.20
CA LEU A 60 5.75 -15.00 23.38
C LEU A 60 6.84 -16.05 23.66
#